data_AF-A0A2A4R4T8-F1
#
_entry.id   AF-A0A2A4R4T8-F1
#
_cell.length_a   1.000
_cell.length_b   1.000
_cell.length_c   1.000
_cell.angle_alpha   90.00
_cell.angle_beta   90.00
_cell.angle_gamma   90.00
#
_symmetry.space_group_name_H-M   'P 1'
#
loop_
_entity.id
_entity.type
_entity.pdbx_description
1 polymer ?
#
loop_
_entity_poly.entity_id
_entity_poly.type
_entity_poly.pdbx_seq_one_letter_code
_entity_poly.pdbx_strand_id
1 'polypeptide(L)'
;MSEAARIRSLEQQNAALRESVDILKEEVLLHKNAFPDAQWLPDDALKMPLKEISVCRAFLRRRTPTAEYIYNTLYGLHECDIALNSVQTHISKLRKKLHPFGISIDARRNSHYVMSQVDVEMLRSLSDLSKVRLPK
;
A
#
# COMPACT_ATOMS: atom_id res chain seq x y z
N MET A 1 -49.49 3.22 -1.84
CA MET A 1 -48.68 3.88 -2.90
C MET A 1 -48.91 3.15 -4.21
N SER A 2 -49.20 3.85 -5.30
CA SER A 2 -49.43 3.18 -6.59
C SER A 2 -48.10 2.69 -7.19
N GLU A 3 -48.16 1.59 -7.92
CA GLU A 3 -47.01 0.99 -8.62
C GLU A 3 -46.31 2.00 -9.55
N ALA A 4 -47.10 2.87 -10.20
CA ALA A 4 -46.62 3.96 -11.04
C ALA A 4 -45.81 5.04 -10.28
N ALA A 5 -46.09 5.26 -8.98
CA ALA A 5 -45.29 6.18 -8.15
C ALA A 5 -43.92 5.58 -7.80
N ARG A 6 -43.86 4.24 -7.62
CA ARG A 6 -42.63 3.52 -7.31
C ARG A 6 -41.69 3.42 -8.50
N ILE A 7 -42.23 3.21 -9.71
CA ILE A 7 -41.46 3.20 -10.96
C ILE A 7 -40.78 4.55 -11.19
N ARG A 8 -41.54 5.65 -11.09
CA ARG A 8 -40.97 7.00 -11.25
C ARG A 8 -39.89 7.33 -10.22
N SER A 9 -40.08 6.92 -8.97
CA SER A 9 -39.06 7.11 -7.93
C SER A 9 -37.78 6.32 -8.21
N LEU A 10 -37.89 5.10 -8.74
CA LEU A 10 -36.74 4.27 -9.11
C LEU A 10 -36.02 4.83 -10.34
N GLU A 11 -36.74 5.34 -11.33
CA GLU A 11 -36.16 6.00 -12.50
C GLU A 11 -35.37 7.25 -12.10
N GLN A 12 -35.90 8.04 -11.16
CA GLN A 12 -35.23 9.23 -10.64
C GLN A 12 -33.95 8.88 -9.86
N GLN A 13 -33.98 7.81 -9.06
CA GLN A 13 -32.80 7.29 -8.37
C GLN A 13 -31.76 6.73 -9.35
N ASN A 14 -32.19 6.01 -10.38
CA ASN A 14 -31.30 5.50 -11.43
C ASN A 14 -30.64 6.64 -12.22
N ALA A 15 -31.36 7.72 -12.50
CA ALA A 15 -30.79 8.90 -13.14
C ALA A 15 -29.70 9.55 -12.27
N ALA A 16 -29.98 9.76 -10.98
CA ALA A 16 -29.03 10.33 -10.03
C ALA A 16 -27.78 9.44 -9.83
N LEU A 17 -27.96 8.12 -9.79
CA LEU A 17 -26.86 7.16 -9.70
C LEU A 17 -25.97 7.20 -10.95
N ARG A 18 -26.56 7.33 -12.14
CA ARG A 18 -25.80 7.44 -13.40
C ARG A 18 -24.96 8.71 -13.43
N GLU A 19 -25.54 9.84 -13.04
CA GLU A 19 -24.83 11.12 -12.96
C GLU A 19 -23.65 11.04 -11.96
N SER A 20 -23.87 10.44 -10.79
CA SER A 20 -22.80 10.23 -9.80
C SER A 20 -21.68 9.32 -10.33
N VAL A 21 -22.02 8.28 -11.08
CA VAL A 21 -21.05 7.37 -11.71
C VAL A 21 -20.23 8.09 -12.78
N ASP A 22 -20.84 8.98 -13.55
CA ASP A 22 -20.13 9.71 -14.61
C ASP A 22 -19.15 10.73 -14.03
N ILE A 23 -19.52 11.43 -12.94
CA ILE A 23 -18.61 12.30 -12.19
C ILE A 23 -17.41 11.50 -11.65
N LEU A 24 -17.66 10.36 -11.00
CA LEU A 24 -16.60 9.51 -10.46
C LEU A 24 -15.68 8.95 -11.54
N LYS A 25 -16.23 8.60 -12.71
CA LYS A 25 -15.42 8.15 -13.86
C LYS A 25 -14.51 9.26 -14.36
N GLU A 26 -15.00 10.49 -14.40
CA GLU A 26 -14.22 11.65 -14.83
C GLU A 26 -13.07 11.94 -13.86
N GLU A 27 -13.32 11.90 -12.54
CA GLU A 27 -12.28 12.00 -11.51
C GLU A 27 -11.23 10.87 -11.64
N VAL A 28 -11.68 9.63 -11.85
CA VAL A 28 -10.79 8.49 -12.09
C VAL A 28 -9.95 8.69 -13.35
N LEU A 29 -10.51 9.28 -14.41
CA LEU A 29 -9.80 9.56 -15.65
C LEU A 29 -8.71 10.61 -15.45
N LEU A 30 -9.03 11.68 -14.71
CA LEU A 30 -8.08 12.74 -14.35
C LEU A 30 -6.92 12.17 -13.52
N HIS A 31 -7.21 11.30 -12.55
CA HIS A 31 -6.18 10.64 -11.74
C HIS A 31 -5.36 9.62 -12.54
N LYS A 32 -5.97 8.89 -13.49
CA LYS A 32 -5.23 8.01 -14.42
C LYS A 32 -4.23 8.78 -15.29
N ASN A 33 -4.60 9.96 -15.78
CA ASN A 33 -3.73 10.77 -16.61
C ASN A 33 -2.59 11.41 -15.82
N ALA A 34 -2.77 11.67 -14.52
CA ALA A 34 -1.71 12.14 -13.64
C ALA A 34 -0.64 11.06 -13.35
N PHE A 35 -1.01 9.79 -13.45
CA PHE A 35 -0.13 8.65 -13.20
C PHE A 35 -0.31 7.57 -14.29
N PRO A 36 0.22 7.79 -15.51
CA PRO A 36 -0.01 6.90 -16.65
C PRO A 36 0.53 5.47 -16.45
N ASP A 37 1.50 5.30 -15.54
CA ASP A 37 2.08 3.99 -15.19
C ASP A 37 1.47 3.38 -13.91
N ALA A 38 0.49 4.05 -13.26
CA ALA A 38 -0.17 3.51 -12.08
C ALA A 38 -1.15 2.41 -12.51
N GLN A 39 -0.67 1.17 -12.41
CA GLN A 39 -1.49 -0.02 -12.57
C GLN A 39 -2.53 -0.04 -11.43
N TRP A 40 -3.78 0.32 -11.74
CA TRP A 40 -4.89 0.24 -10.79
C TRP A 40 -5.01 -1.20 -10.26
N LEU A 41 -4.72 -1.41 -8.98
CA LEU A 41 -4.89 -2.71 -8.34
C LEU A 41 -6.37 -2.94 -7.98
N PRO A 42 -6.87 -4.19 -8.12
CA PRO A 42 -8.18 -4.57 -7.59
C PRO A 42 -8.25 -4.39 -6.06
N ASP A 43 -9.46 -4.30 -5.50
CA ASP A 43 -9.82 -4.15 -4.07
C ASP A 43 -9.17 -5.15 -3.09
N ASP A 44 -8.39 -6.10 -3.58
CA ASP A 44 -7.57 -7.06 -2.83
C ASP A 44 -6.25 -6.40 -2.33
N ALA A 45 -6.39 -5.16 -1.86
CA ALA A 45 -5.35 -4.19 -1.55
C ALA A 45 -4.14 -4.82 -0.85
N LEU A 46 -3.06 -4.92 -1.61
CA LEU A 46 -1.70 -5.25 -1.17
C LEU A 46 -1.63 -6.32 -0.07
N LYS A 47 -1.96 -7.58 -0.39
CA LYS A 47 -1.69 -8.74 0.49
C LYS A 47 -0.19 -8.84 0.79
N MET A 48 0.23 -8.25 1.91
CA MET A 48 1.58 -8.33 2.45
C MET A 48 1.63 -9.35 3.60
N PRO A 49 2.48 -10.38 3.50
CA PRO A 49 2.85 -11.22 4.63
C PRO A 49 3.34 -10.38 5.82
N LEU A 50 3.16 -10.89 7.04
CA LEU A 50 3.58 -10.22 8.28
C LEU A 50 5.04 -9.75 8.25
N LYS A 51 5.95 -10.54 7.65
CA LYS A 51 7.36 -10.18 7.51
C LYS A 51 7.54 -8.94 6.63
N GLU A 52 6.81 -8.82 5.52
CA GLU A 52 6.89 -7.64 4.65
C GLU A 52 6.29 -6.40 5.33
N ILE A 53 5.20 -6.56 6.09
CA ILE A 53 4.65 -5.50 6.95
C ILE A 53 5.68 -5.04 7.98
N SER A 54 6.42 -5.96 8.60
CA SER A 54 7.48 -5.63 9.55
C SER A 54 8.63 -4.86 8.88
N VAL A 55 9.00 -5.20 7.64
CA VAL A 55 9.97 -4.40 6.87
C VAL A 55 9.42 -3.00 6.59
N CYS A 56 8.17 -2.86 6.14
CA CYS A 56 7.54 -1.55 5.95
C CYS A 56 7.56 -0.72 7.24
N ARG A 57 7.24 -1.33 8.39
CA ARG A 57 7.32 -0.67 9.70
C ARG A 57 8.72 -0.20 10.04
N ALA A 58 9.77 -0.90 9.62
CA ALA A 58 11.14 -0.46 9.82
C ALA A 58 11.42 0.86 9.08
N PHE A 59 10.91 1.01 7.84
CA PHE A 59 11.00 2.26 7.07
C PHE A 59 10.09 3.37 7.63
N LEU A 60 8.93 3.03 8.19
CA LEU A 60 8.06 4.02 8.84
C LEU A 60 8.65 4.58 10.14
N ARG A 61 9.47 3.78 10.83
CA ARG A 61 10.14 4.15 12.09
C ARG A 61 11.48 4.84 11.90
N ARG A 62 12.24 4.46 10.87
CA ARG A 62 13.55 5.04 10.57
C ARG A 62 13.59 5.42 9.10
N ARG A 63 14.06 6.63 8.80
CA ARG A 63 14.24 7.11 7.42
C ARG A 63 15.26 6.27 6.64
N THR A 64 16.27 5.74 7.33
CA THR A 64 17.39 5.00 6.73
C THR A 64 17.75 3.73 7.52
N PRO A 65 16.87 2.71 7.56
CA PRO A 65 17.11 1.51 8.35
C PRO A 65 18.32 0.71 7.82
N THR A 66 19.16 0.21 8.73
CA THR A 66 20.24 -0.73 8.41
C THR A 66 19.70 -2.13 8.19
N ALA A 67 20.43 -2.98 7.47
CA ALA A 67 20.11 -4.40 7.35
C ALA A 67 19.96 -5.08 8.72
N GLU A 68 20.82 -4.76 9.68
CA GLU A 68 20.74 -5.27 11.06
C GLU A 68 19.47 -4.81 11.78
N TYR A 69 19.07 -3.55 11.62
CA TYR A 69 17.85 -3.05 12.23
C TYR A 69 16.61 -3.76 11.66
N ILE A 70 16.59 -3.98 10.35
CA ILE A 70 15.50 -4.71 9.69
C ILE A 70 15.51 -6.17 10.13
N TYR A 71 16.68 -6.80 10.22
CA TYR A 71 16.86 -8.15 10.73
C TYR A 71 16.30 -8.29 12.14
N ASN A 72 16.68 -7.39 13.06
CA ASN A 72 16.19 -7.38 14.43
C ASN A 72 14.67 -7.13 14.49
N THR A 73 14.13 -6.35 13.56
CA THR A 73 12.67 -6.13 13.46
C THR A 73 11.93 -7.38 12.97
N LEU A 74 12.57 -8.21 12.14
CA LEU A 74 11.98 -9.43 11.58
C LEU A 74 12.13 -10.65 12.51
N TYR A 75 13.26 -10.75 13.21
CA TYR A 75 13.70 -11.97 13.87
C TYR A 75 14.20 -11.74 15.30
N GLY A 76 14.31 -10.51 15.79
CA GLY A 76 14.93 -10.21 17.09
C GLY A 76 14.22 -10.78 18.32
N LEU A 77 13.01 -11.33 18.16
CA LEU A 77 12.27 -12.02 19.23
C LEU A 77 12.32 -13.55 19.10
N HIS A 78 12.94 -14.08 18.06
CA HIS A 78 12.99 -15.51 17.78
C HIS A 78 14.44 -15.95 17.63
N GLU A 79 14.85 -16.96 18.40
CA GLU A 79 16.09 -17.70 18.14
C GLU A 79 15.89 -18.52 16.86
N CYS A 80 16.08 -17.88 15.72
CA CYS A 80 16.05 -18.50 14.40
C CYS A 80 17.43 -18.41 13.80
N ASP A 81 17.96 -19.54 13.31
CA ASP A 81 19.22 -19.63 12.58
C ASP A 81 19.04 -19.11 11.14
N ILE A 82 18.76 -17.81 11.05
CA ILE A 82 18.51 -17.12 9.79
C ILE A 82 19.65 -16.13 9.57
N ALA A 83 20.35 -16.27 8.44
CA ALA A 83 21.44 -15.36 8.11
C ALA A 83 20.92 -13.94 7.80
N LEU A 84 21.76 -12.94 8.12
CA LEU A 84 21.49 -11.51 7.87
C LEU A 84 21.22 -11.19 6.40
N ASN A 85 21.79 -11.97 5.48
CA ASN A 85 21.56 -11.84 4.04
C ASN A 85 20.08 -12.06 3.64
N SER A 86 19.29 -12.75 4.46
CA SER A 86 17.85 -12.95 4.22
C SER A 86 17.06 -11.63 4.15
N VAL A 87 17.57 -10.56 4.77
CA VAL A 87 17.00 -9.21 4.68
C VAL A 87 16.96 -8.74 3.22
N GLN A 88 17.99 -9.02 2.42
CA GLN A 88 18.04 -8.62 1.01
C GLN A 88 16.91 -9.28 0.20
N THR A 89 16.57 -10.53 0.52
CA THR A 89 15.45 -11.25 -0.10
C THR A 89 14.12 -10.58 0.24
N HIS A 90 13.90 -10.21 1.50
CA HIS A 90 12.69 -9.49 1.91
C HIS A 90 12.59 -8.11 1.26
N ILE A 91 13.70 -7.37 1.20
CA ILE A 91 13.75 -6.08 0.51
C ILE A 91 13.47 -6.22 -0.99
N SER A 92 14.01 -7.24 -1.63
CA SER A 92 13.79 -7.50 -3.05
C SER A 92 12.34 -7.85 -3.36
N LYS A 93 11.70 -8.66 -2.50
CA LYS A 93 10.26 -8.95 -2.61
C LYS A 93 9.42 -7.69 -2.39
N LEU A 94 9.77 -6.90 -1.38
CA LEU A 94 9.07 -5.66 -1.07
C LEU A 94 9.17 -4.65 -2.22
N ARG A 95 10.36 -4.46 -2.80
CA ARG A 95 10.56 -3.63 -4.01
C ARG A 95 9.61 -4.02 -5.14
N LYS A 96 9.52 -5.32 -5.45
CA LYS A 96 8.64 -5.82 -6.52
C LYS A 96 7.17 -5.51 -6.26
N LYS A 97 6.75 -5.54 -4.99
CA LYS A 97 5.37 -5.23 -4.60
C LYS A 97 5.08 -3.74 -4.56
N LEU A 98 6.07 -2.93 -4.22
CA LEU A 98 5.93 -1.47 -4.07
C LEU A 98 6.15 -0.71 -5.39
N HIS A 99 6.89 -1.30 -6.33
CA HIS A 99 7.17 -0.70 -7.64
C HIS A 99 5.91 -0.29 -8.43
N PRO A 100 4.81 -1.08 -8.50
CA PRO A 100 3.58 -0.66 -9.17
C PRO A 100 2.93 0.59 -8.57
N PHE A 101 3.27 0.93 -7.31
CA PHE A 101 2.81 2.13 -6.64
C PHE A 101 3.77 3.31 -6.80
N GLY A 102 4.83 3.17 -7.61
CA GLY A 102 5.86 4.20 -7.74
C GLY A 102 6.80 4.31 -6.54
N ILE A 103 6.68 3.43 -5.53
CA ILE A 103 7.53 3.46 -4.34
C ILE A 103 8.86 2.74 -4.61
N SER A 104 9.95 3.48 -4.40
CA SER A 104 11.31 2.99 -4.61
C SER A 104 12.06 2.75 -3.29
N ILE A 105 12.90 1.71 -3.26
CA ILE A 105 13.81 1.45 -2.13
C ILE A 105 15.23 1.38 -2.65
N ASP A 106 16.08 2.31 -2.27
CA ASP A 106 17.49 2.33 -2.63
C ASP A 106 18.34 1.61 -1.59
N ALA A 107 19.36 0.90 -2.05
CA ALA A 107 20.45 0.44 -1.18
C ALA A 107 21.59 1.45 -1.24
N ARG A 108 22.10 1.87 -0.09
CA ARG A 108 23.28 2.74 0.05
C ARG A 108 24.46 1.93 0.60
N ARG A 109 25.65 2.54 0.60
CA ARG A 109 26.86 1.96 1.19
C ARG A 109 26.61 1.56 2.66
N ASN A 110 27.31 0.55 3.15
CA ASN A 110 27.20 -0.01 4.50
C ASN A 110 25.84 -0.64 4.83
N SER A 111 25.17 -1.26 3.85
CA SER A 111 23.92 -2.02 4.07
C SER A 111 22.75 -1.19 4.62
N HIS A 112 22.72 0.10 4.32
CA HIS A 112 21.58 0.98 4.60
C HIS A 112 20.57 0.93 3.46
N TYR A 113 19.30 1.02 3.80
CA TYR A 113 18.21 1.18 2.84
C TYR A 113 17.57 2.54 3.00
N VAL A 114 17.11 3.13 1.89
CA VAL A 114 16.55 4.47 1.85
C VAL A 114 15.29 4.47 0.99
N MET A 115 14.27 5.17 1.45
CA MET A 115 13.11 5.58 0.65
C MET A 115 13.09 7.11 0.57
N SER A 116 12.55 7.67 -0.52
CA SER A 116 12.30 9.11 -0.57
C SER A 116 11.22 9.50 0.43
N GLN A 117 11.10 10.80 0.77
CA GLN A 117 10.05 11.25 1.68
C GLN A 117 8.65 11.01 1.09
N VAL A 118 8.50 11.24 -0.21
CA VAL A 118 7.26 11.00 -0.96
C VAL A 118 6.88 9.52 -0.90
N ASP A 119 7.85 8.62 -1.09
CA ASP A 119 7.65 7.18 -0.99
C ASP A 119 7.19 6.73 0.40
N VAL A 120 7.73 7.35 1.46
CA VAL A 120 7.33 7.04 2.84
C VAL A 120 5.91 7.53 3.12
N GLU A 121 5.53 8.70 2.63
CA GLU A 121 4.17 9.24 2.77
C GLU A 121 3.16 8.39 1.98
N MET A 122 3.52 7.96 0.77
CA MET A 122 2.72 7.05 -0.05
C MET A 122 2.63 5.65 0.58
N LEU A 123 3.73 5.14 1.16
CA LEU A 123 3.69 3.91 1.93
C LEU A 123 2.74 4.04 3.12
N ARG A 124 2.71 5.20 3.80
CA ARG A 124 1.79 5.46 4.91
C ARG A 124 0.34 5.48 4.46
N SER A 125 0.03 6.06 3.29
CA SER A 125 -1.34 6.12 2.78
C SER A 125 -1.83 4.76 2.28
N LEU A 126 -0.97 3.96 1.64
CA LEU A 126 -1.25 2.56 1.28
C LEU A 126 -1.40 1.68 2.50
N SER A 127 -0.64 1.99 3.55
CA SER A 127 -0.71 1.30 4.81
C SER A 127 -1.86 1.87 5.65
N ASP A 128 -3.07 1.34 5.47
CA ASP A 128 -4.16 1.45 6.45
C ASP A 128 -3.83 0.63 7.74
N LEU A 129 -2.53 0.61 8.14
CA LEU A 129 -1.95 -0.05 9.31
C LEU A 129 -2.36 0.62 10.63
N SER A 130 -3.07 1.75 10.56
CA SER A 130 -3.77 2.37 11.69
C SER A 130 -5.00 1.56 12.15
N LYS A 131 -5.54 0.67 11.31
CA LYS A 131 -6.71 -0.17 11.64
C LYS A 131 -6.36 -1.57 12.17
N VAL A 132 -5.10 -2.01 12.05
CA VAL A 132 -4.65 -3.31 12.58
C VAL A 132 -4.13 -3.14 14.00
N ARG A 133 -5.04 -3.19 14.98
CA ARG A 133 -4.69 -3.42 16.39
C ARG A 133 -3.99 -4.78 16.49
N LEU A 134 -2.74 -4.80 16.98
CA LEU A 134 -2.14 -6.03 17.47
C LEU A 134 -2.92 -6.47 18.72
N PRO A 135 -3.20 -7.77 18.91
CA PRO A 135 -3.63 -8.28 20.21
C PRO A 135 -2.55 -7.96 21.25
N LYS A 136 -3.01 -7.56 22.44
CA LYS A 136 -2.17 -7.24 23.61
C LYS A 136 -1.40 -8.47 24.07
#